data_AF-A0A969UWF0-F1
#
_entry.id   AF-A0A969UWF0-F1
#
_cell.length_a   1.000
_cell.length_b   1.000
_cell.length_c   1.000
_cell.angle_alpha   90.00
_cell.angle_beta   90.00
_cell.angle_gamma   90.00
#
_symmetry.space_group_name_H-M   'P 1'
#
loop_
_entity.id
_entity.type
_entity.pdbx_description
1 polymer ?
#
loop_
_entity_poly.entity_id
_entity_poly.type
_entity_poly.pdbx_seq_one_letter_code
_entity_poly.pdbx_strand_id
1 'polypeptide(L)'
;MLHLAQVKKKDLEGKVMLQLLAQQKAEYAWAILADESGVLWVDAEGFNEGTLVLIDLSSSQHVQRIEDATYWVLDIIKHYLGTGITPALLQEEVQRAEQWRQSLTLQSQELGRRTLELEARRDQIQELEENLKREKQKFELMVHQFKADLNGSPQEDASTETE
;
A
#
# COMPACT_ATOMS: atom_id res chain seq x y z
N MET A 1 -5.50 -12.26 -31.97
CA MET A 1 -4.84 -12.67 -30.70
C MET A 1 -3.46 -13.15 -31.02
N LEU A 2 -2.44 -12.53 -30.42
CA LEU A 2 -1.04 -12.83 -30.74
C LEU A 2 -0.58 -14.12 -30.08
N HIS A 3 0.15 -14.94 -30.84
CA HIS A 3 0.70 -16.22 -30.42
C HIS A 3 2.18 -16.31 -30.81
N LEU A 4 2.96 -16.96 -29.98
CA LEU A 4 4.34 -17.34 -30.28
C LEU A 4 4.32 -18.79 -30.71
N ALA A 5 4.93 -19.08 -31.85
CA ALA A 5 4.96 -20.41 -32.42
C ALA A 5 6.35 -20.77 -32.94
N GLN A 6 6.59 -22.06 -33.11
CA GLN A 6 7.79 -22.60 -33.75
C GLN A 6 7.42 -23.33 -35.04
N VAL A 7 8.19 -23.10 -36.09
CA VAL A 7 8.11 -23.88 -37.32
C VAL A 7 8.66 -25.29 -37.06
N LYS A 8 7.84 -26.33 -37.21
CA LYS A 8 8.22 -27.72 -36.95
C LYS A 8 8.55 -28.53 -38.18
N LYS A 9 7.81 -28.33 -39.28
CA LYS A 9 8.03 -29.06 -40.52
C LYS A 9 7.64 -28.18 -41.69
N LYS A 10 8.32 -28.37 -42.81
CA LYS A 10 7.94 -27.79 -44.09
C LYS A 10 7.48 -28.91 -45.01
N ASP A 11 6.28 -28.76 -45.58
CA ASP A 11 5.77 -29.69 -46.58
C ASP A 11 6.36 -29.36 -47.96
N LEU A 12 6.36 -30.34 -48.85
CA LEU A 12 6.83 -30.24 -50.23
C LEU A 12 6.01 -29.23 -51.05
N GLU A 13 4.78 -28.93 -50.62
CA GLU A 13 3.88 -27.93 -51.22
C GLU A 13 4.13 -26.48 -50.75
N GLY A 14 5.16 -26.22 -49.92
CA GLY A 14 5.47 -24.88 -49.42
C GLY A 14 4.76 -24.48 -48.12
N LYS A 15 3.79 -25.28 -47.66
CA LYS A 15 3.13 -25.09 -46.36
C LYS A 15 4.07 -25.43 -45.21
N VAL A 16 3.97 -24.65 -44.13
CA VAL A 16 4.72 -24.89 -42.90
C VAL A 16 3.77 -25.31 -41.78
N MET A 17 4.21 -26.28 -40.99
CA MET A 17 3.58 -26.70 -39.74
C MET A 17 4.10 -25.81 -38.61
N LEU A 18 3.20 -25.07 -37.97
CA LEU A 18 3.49 -24.21 -36.83
C LEU A 18 2.95 -24.86 -35.56
N GLN A 19 3.80 -25.02 -34.55
CA GLN A 19 3.39 -25.39 -33.21
C GLN A 19 3.27 -24.14 -32.36
N LEU A 20 2.08 -23.86 -31.85
CA LEU A 20 1.83 -22.78 -30.89
C LEU A 20 2.49 -23.12 -29.55
N LEU A 21 3.29 -22.19 -29.03
CA LEU A 21 4.04 -22.33 -27.78
C LEU A 21 3.47 -21.46 -26.67
N ALA A 22 3.04 -20.24 -27.01
CA ALA A 22 2.45 -19.32 -26.04
C ALA A 22 1.40 -18.43 -26.70
N GLN A 23 0.48 -17.93 -25.88
CA GLN A 23 -0.56 -16.98 -26.29
C GLN A 23 -0.50 -15.71 -25.44
N GLN A 24 -0.72 -14.56 -26.06
CA GLN A 24 -0.85 -13.30 -25.35
C GLN A 24 -2.24 -13.22 -24.69
N LYS A 25 -2.26 -13.07 -23.36
CA LYS A 25 -3.48 -12.85 -22.58
C LYS A 25 -3.74 -11.38 -22.28
N ALA A 26 -2.67 -10.60 -22.13
CA ALA A 26 -2.70 -9.15 -22.00
C ALA A 26 -1.40 -8.56 -22.57
N GLU A 27 -1.29 -7.24 -22.64
CA GLU A 27 -0.15 -6.52 -23.22
C GLU A 27 1.22 -7.09 -22.78
N TYR A 28 1.40 -7.32 -21.48
CA TYR A 28 2.63 -7.85 -20.88
C TYR A 28 2.46 -9.23 -20.24
N ALA A 29 1.40 -9.97 -20.58
CA ALA A 29 1.10 -11.27 -19.98
C ALA A 29 0.89 -12.33 -21.05
N TRP A 30 1.76 -13.35 -21.02
CA TRP A 30 1.73 -14.49 -21.92
C TRP A 30 1.49 -15.78 -21.13
N ALA A 31 0.69 -16.67 -21.70
CA ALA A 31 0.46 -18.00 -21.15
C ALA A 31 1.13 -19.04 -22.04
N ILE A 32 1.98 -19.88 -21.44
CA ILE A 32 2.58 -21.04 -22.13
C ILE A 32 1.46 -22.07 -22.40
N LEU A 33 1.45 -22.59 -23.61
CA LEU A 33 0.57 -23.67 -24.01
C LEU A 33 1.27 -24.98 -23.65
N ALA A 34 0.76 -25.67 -22.63
CA ALA A 34 1.37 -26.90 -22.09
C ALA A 34 1.22 -28.11 -23.01
N ASP A 35 0.34 -28.02 -24.01
CA ASP A 35 -0.03 -29.12 -24.88
C ASP A 35 0.46 -28.87 -26.32
N GLU A 36 1.03 -29.91 -26.93
CA GLU A 36 1.38 -29.95 -28.36
C GLU A 36 0.17 -29.83 -29.30
N SER A 37 -1.04 -29.59 -28.77
CA SER A 37 -2.30 -29.63 -29.51
C SER A 37 -2.53 -28.42 -30.43
N GLY A 38 -1.77 -27.34 -30.28
CA GLY A 38 -1.88 -26.15 -31.12
C GLY A 38 -1.04 -26.26 -32.39
N VAL A 39 -1.33 -27.22 -33.27
CA VAL A 39 -0.63 -27.32 -34.56
C VAL A 39 -1.48 -26.69 -35.66
N LEU A 40 -0.90 -25.76 -36.41
CA LEU A 40 -1.54 -25.08 -37.53
C LEU A 40 -0.70 -25.24 -38.79
N TRP A 41 -1.35 -25.56 -39.89
CA TRP A 41 -0.73 -25.51 -41.21
C TRP A 41 -0.97 -24.14 -41.82
N VAL A 42 0.11 -23.49 -42.24
CA VAL A 42 0.01 -22.15 -42.83
C VAL A 42 0.82 -22.10 -44.11
N ASP A 43 0.28 -21.39 -45.08
CA ASP A 43 0.99 -21.09 -46.32
C ASP A 43 1.96 -19.93 -46.06
N ALA A 44 3.22 -20.26 -45.81
CA ALA A 44 4.24 -19.27 -45.51
C ALA A 44 5.60 -19.75 -46.05
N GLU A 45 6.02 -19.10 -47.13
CA GLU A 45 7.35 -19.30 -47.69
C GLU A 45 8.39 -18.47 -46.94
N GLY A 46 9.63 -18.97 -46.84
CA GLY A 46 10.76 -18.22 -46.29
C GLY A 46 11.11 -18.50 -44.82
N PHE A 47 10.30 -19.25 -44.08
CA PHE A 47 10.66 -19.69 -42.72
C PHE A 47 11.28 -21.09 -42.72
N ASN A 48 12.39 -21.25 -41.99
CA ASN A 48 13.06 -22.53 -41.82
C ASN A 48 12.52 -23.28 -40.61
N GLU A 49 12.67 -24.60 -40.61
CA GLU A 49 12.39 -25.42 -39.43
C GLU A 49 13.19 -24.92 -38.21
N GLY A 50 12.53 -24.88 -37.06
CA GLY A 50 13.07 -24.37 -35.80
C GLY A 50 12.88 -22.86 -35.58
N THR A 51 12.52 -22.09 -36.61
CA THR A 51 12.34 -20.63 -36.50
C THR A 51 11.17 -20.29 -35.58
N LEU A 52 11.36 -19.29 -34.71
CA LEU A 52 10.31 -18.72 -33.89
C LEU A 52 9.59 -17.60 -34.64
N VAL A 53 8.27 -17.67 -34.66
CA VAL A 53 7.41 -16.70 -35.34
C VAL A 53 6.29 -16.23 -34.43
N LEU A 54 5.89 -14.97 -34.62
CA LEU A 54 4.69 -14.39 -34.04
C LEU A 54 3.55 -14.51 -35.03
N ILE A 55 2.40 -14.97 -34.54
CA ILE A 55 1.21 -15.21 -35.35
C ILE A 55 0.05 -14.43 -34.75
N ASP A 56 -0.66 -13.65 -35.56
CA ASP A 56 -1.95 -13.10 -35.17
C ASP A 56 -3.08 -14.01 -35.66
N LEU A 57 -3.80 -14.61 -34.71
CA LEU A 57 -4.96 -15.46 -35.00
C LEU A 57 -6.26 -14.66 -34.84
N SER A 58 -7.14 -14.77 -35.83
CA SER A 58 -8.51 -14.27 -35.74
C SER A 58 -9.34 -15.02 -34.70
N SER A 59 -10.52 -14.51 -34.35
CA SER A 59 -11.51 -15.23 -33.52
C SER A 59 -11.92 -16.59 -34.10
N SER A 60 -11.78 -16.77 -35.42
CA SER A 60 -12.04 -18.01 -36.14
C SER A 60 -10.81 -18.92 -36.30
N GLN A 61 -9.71 -18.65 -35.57
CA GLN A 61 -8.42 -19.37 -35.64
C GLN A 61 -7.70 -19.33 -37.01
N HIS A 62 -8.16 -18.50 -37.94
CA HIS A 62 -7.41 -18.21 -39.16
C HIS A 62 -6.24 -17.27 -38.88
N VAL A 63 -5.10 -17.56 -39.49
CA VAL A 63 -3.88 -16.75 -39.42
C VAL A 63 -4.06 -15.49 -40.26
N GLN A 64 -3.91 -14.32 -39.62
CA GLN A 64 -3.98 -13.02 -40.27
C GLN A 64 -2.59 -12.48 -40.61
N ARG A 65 -1.60 -12.72 -39.76
CA ARG A 65 -0.24 -12.21 -39.92
C ARG A 65 0.76 -13.19 -39.32
N ILE A 66 1.91 -13.34 -39.98
CA ILE A 66 3.07 -14.10 -39.49
C ILE A 66 4.29 -13.21 -39.59
N GLU A 67 5.07 -13.13 -38.51
CA GLU A 67 6.30 -12.34 -38.45
C GLU A 67 7.41 -13.10 -37.74
N ASP A 68 8.66 -12.75 -38.06
CA ASP A 68 9.82 -13.26 -37.34
C ASP A 68 9.81 -12.75 -35.88
N ALA A 69 9.97 -13.65 -34.90
CA ALA A 69 9.92 -13.30 -33.49
C ALA A 69 11.25 -12.73 -32.94
N THR A 70 12.33 -12.69 -33.72
CA THR A 70 13.68 -12.34 -33.25
C THR A 70 13.72 -10.96 -32.59
N TYR A 71 13.19 -9.93 -33.24
CA TYR A 71 13.19 -8.57 -32.68
C TYR A 71 12.33 -8.48 -31.42
N TRP A 72 11.21 -9.17 -31.40
CA TRP A 72 10.33 -9.22 -30.23
C TRP A 72 11.00 -9.93 -29.04
N VAL A 73 11.71 -11.05 -29.27
CA VAL A 73 12.48 -11.74 -28.23
C VAL A 73 13.59 -10.83 -27.70
N LEU A 74 14.33 -10.16 -28.59
CA LEU A 74 15.38 -9.21 -28.19
C LEU A 74 14.82 -8.05 -27.36
N ASP A 75 13.63 -7.56 -27.71
CA ASP A 75 12.95 -6.50 -26.98
C ASP A 75 12.55 -6.96 -25.56
N ILE A 76 12.04 -8.18 -25.41
CA ILE A 76 11.75 -8.78 -24.09
C ILE A 76 13.01 -8.92 -23.25
N ILE A 77 14.09 -9.43 -23.84
CA ILE A 77 15.35 -9.59 -23.13
C ILE A 77 15.84 -8.21 -22.64
N LYS A 78 15.79 -7.20 -23.52
CA LYS A 78 16.20 -5.83 -23.17
C LYS A 78 15.35 -5.25 -22.05
N HIS A 79 14.03 -5.38 -22.11
CA HIS A 79 13.10 -4.76 -21.16
C HIS A 79 13.02 -5.48 -19.81
N TYR A 80 13.07 -6.81 -19.80
CA TYR A 80 12.83 -7.61 -18.59
C TYR A 80 14.07 -8.25 -17.99
N LEU A 81 15.10 -8.52 -18.80
CA LEU A 81 16.33 -9.15 -18.33
C LEU A 81 17.51 -8.17 -18.29
N GLY A 82 17.41 -7.01 -18.96
CA GLY A 82 18.49 -6.02 -19.04
C GLY A 82 18.80 -5.29 -17.73
N THR A 83 17.81 -5.14 -16.84
CA THR A 83 17.97 -4.43 -15.56
C THR A 83 18.50 -5.31 -14.43
N GLY A 84 18.57 -6.63 -14.63
CA GLY A 84 18.98 -7.58 -13.59
C GLY A 84 17.97 -7.73 -12.44
N ILE A 85 16.79 -7.11 -12.53
CA ILE A 85 15.72 -7.23 -11.53
C ILE A 85 15.04 -8.58 -11.76
N THR A 86 15.25 -9.51 -10.85
CA THR A 86 14.59 -10.81 -10.90
C THR A 86 13.19 -10.74 -10.29
N PRO A 87 12.25 -11.60 -10.73
CA PRO A 87 10.93 -11.70 -10.10
C PRO A 87 11.00 -11.98 -8.59
N ALA A 88 12.01 -12.74 -8.15
CA ALA A 88 12.26 -13.01 -6.74
C ALA A 88 12.60 -11.73 -5.96
N LEU A 89 13.47 -10.87 -6.49
CA LEU A 89 13.81 -9.59 -5.89
C LEU A 89 12.58 -8.67 -5.79
N LEU A 90 11.75 -8.65 -6.83
CA LEU A 90 10.50 -7.89 -6.81
C LEU A 90 9.54 -8.40 -5.73
N GLN A 91 9.43 -9.72 -5.57
CA GLN A 91 8.60 -10.33 -4.54
C GLN A 91 9.10 -10.02 -3.12
N GLU A 92 10.42 -10.01 -2.91
CA GLU A 92 11.04 -9.60 -1.65
C GLU A 92 10.78 -8.12 -1.33
N GLU A 93 10.87 -7.22 -2.33
CA GLU A 93 10.57 -5.80 -2.15
C GLU A 93 9.09 -5.59 -1.75
N VAL A 94 8.16 -6.32 -2.39
CA VAL A 94 6.74 -6.29 -2.03
C VAL A 94 6.52 -6.77 -0.59
N GLN A 95 7.19 -7.84 -0.17
CA GLN A 95 7.12 -8.33 1.21
C GLN A 95 7.68 -7.30 2.21
N ARG A 96 8.81 -6.65 1.90
CA ARG A 96 9.38 -5.59 2.74
C ARG A 96 8.46 -4.39 2.85
N ALA A 97 7.87 -3.94 1.74
CA ALA A 97 6.90 -2.86 1.73
C ALA A 97 5.68 -3.20 2.62
N GLU A 98 5.19 -4.44 2.55
CA GLU A 98 4.09 -4.91 3.38
C GLU A 98 4.47 -4.95 4.87
N GLN A 99 5.66 -5.43 5.20
CA GLN A 99 6.18 -5.41 6.58
C GLN A 99 6.30 -3.98 7.13
N TRP A 100 6.80 -3.04 6.32
CA TRP A 100 6.87 -1.63 6.70
C TRP A 100 5.49 -1.02 6.90
N ARG A 101 4.51 -1.35 6.04
CA ARG A 101 3.12 -0.91 6.18
C ARG A 101 2.52 -1.37 7.51
N GLN A 102 2.76 -2.63 7.89
CA GLN A 102 2.28 -3.18 9.16
C GLN A 102 2.95 -2.47 10.35
N SER A 103 4.27 -2.29 10.30
CA SER A 103 5.01 -1.57 11.35
C SER A 103 4.51 -0.14 11.54
N LEU A 104 4.30 0.59 10.44
CA LEU A 104 3.80 1.96 10.47
C LEU A 104 2.37 2.03 11.04
N THR A 105 1.53 1.05 10.71
CA THR A 105 0.16 0.96 11.24
C THR A 105 0.17 0.77 12.76
N LEU A 106 1.02 -0.14 13.27
CA LEU A 106 1.17 -0.35 14.71
C LEU A 106 1.70 0.90 15.43
N GLN A 107 2.69 1.57 14.85
CA GLN A 107 3.20 2.83 15.39
C GLN A 107 2.12 3.92 15.43
N SER A 108 1.31 4.04 14.39
CA SER A 108 0.19 4.99 14.34
C SER A 108 -0.86 4.71 15.41
N GLN A 109 -1.18 3.44 15.67
CA GLN A 109 -2.13 3.04 16.71
C GLN A 109 -1.61 3.36 18.12
N GLU A 110 -0.33 3.06 18.39
CA GLU A 110 0.29 3.38 19.68
C GLU A 110 0.37 4.89 19.92
N LEU A 111 0.66 5.69 18.88
CA LEU A 111 0.58 7.14 18.99
C LEU A 111 -0.83 7.62 19.32
N GLY A 112 -1.86 7.09 18.66
CA GLY A 112 -3.26 7.39 18.98
C GLY A 112 -3.60 7.07 20.43
N ARG A 113 -3.17 5.91 20.93
CA ARG A 113 -3.36 5.53 22.35
C ARG A 113 -2.70 6.52 23.31
N ARG A 114 -1.46 6.94 23.03
CA ARG A 114 -0.74 7.90 23.86
C ARG A 114 -1.38 9.28 23.84
N THR A 115 -1.85 9.74 22.68
CA THR A 115 -2.56 11.01 22.57
C THR A 115 -3.81 11.01 23.46
N LEU A 116 -4.61 9.93 23.40
CA LEU A 116 -5.79 9.79 24.27
C LEU A 116 -5.42 9.76 25.77
N GLU A 117 -4.34 9.07 26.15
CA GLU A 117 -3.87 9.06 27.54
C GLU A 117 -3.45 10.47 28.00
N LEU A 118 -2.78 11.23 27.14
CA LEU A 118 -2.36 12.60 27.44
C LEU A 118 -3.55 13.56 27.55
N GLU A 119 -4.56 13.42 26.68
CA GLU A 119 -5.81 14.17 26.76
C GLU A 119 -6.53 13.89 28.07
N ALA A 120 -6.69 12.62 28.45
CA ALA A 120 -7.31 12.24 29.73
C ALA A 120 -6.54 12.80 30.94
N ARG A 121 -5.21 12.78 30.92
CA ARG A 121 -4.39 13.40 31.98
C ARG A 121 -4.54 14.90 32.04
N ARG A 122 -4.67 15.56 30.89
CA ARG A 122 -4.89 17.00 30.82
C ARG A 122 -6.24 17.37 31.46
N ASP A 123 -7.29 16.61 31.16
CA ASP A 123 -8.62 16.83 31.75
C ASP A 123 -8.59 16.66 33.27
N GLN A 124 -7.89 15.64 33.78
CA GLN A 124 -7.69 15.44 35.22
C GLN A 124 -6.97 16.61 35.89
N ILE A 125 -5.91 17.15 35.26
CA ILE A 125 -5.19 18.31 35.77
C ILE A 125 -6.12 19.52 35.84
N GLN A 126 -6.91 19.77 34.80
CA GLN A 126 -7.84 20.89 34.76
C GLN A 126 -8.89 20.80 35.88
N GLU A 127 -9.44 19.60 36.14
CA GLU A 127 -10.39 19.40 37.24
C GLU A 127 -9.75 19.69 38.62
N LEU A 128 -8.52 19.22 38.84
CA LEU A 128 -7.77 19.48 40.07
C LEU A 128 -7.46 20.97 40.26
N GLU A 129 -7.07 21.66 39.19
CA GLU A 129 -6.82 23.11 39.21
C GLU A 129 -8.08 23.90 39.54
N GLU A 130 -9.22 23.52 38.98
CA GLU A 130 -10.50 24.15 39.31
C GLU A 130 -10.90 23.90 40.77
N ASN A 131 -10.73 22.68 41.27
CA ASN A 131 -11.03 22.35 42.67
C ASN A 131 -10.14 23.15 43.63
N LEU A 132 -8.83 23.22 43.39
CA LEU A 132 -7.90 24.04 44.17
C LEU A 132 -8.29 25.52 44.14
N LYS A 133 -8.70 26.03 42.99
CA LYS A 133 -9.16 27.43 42.86
C LYS A 133 -10.41 27.69 43.70
N ARG A 134 -11.40 26.77 43.69
CA ARG A 134 -12.62 26.88 44.50
C ARG A 134 -12.30 26.81 46.00
N GLU A 135 -11.42 25.91 46.42
CA GLU A 135 -10.99 25.79 47.82
C GLU A 135 -10.27 27.06 48.30
N LYS A 136 -9.37 27.60 47.48
CA LYS A 136 -8.68 28.86 47.78
C LYS A 136 -9.67 30.01 47.95
N GLN A 137 -10.65 30.15 47.07
CA GLN A 137 -11.70 31.17 47.19
C GLN A 137 -12.51 31.03 48.48
N LYS A 138 -12.89 29.79 48.87
CA LYS A 138 -13.58 29.54 50.14
C LYS A 138 -12.73 29.93 51.34
N PHE A 139 -11.44 29.61 51.32
CA PHE A 139 -10.51 29.95 52.39
C PHE A 139 -10.35 31.48 52.51
N GLU A 140 -10.20 32.19 51.39
CA GLU A 140 -10.11 33.65 51.37
C GLU A 140 -11.37 34.31 51.96
N LEU A 141 -12.56 33.82 51.61
CA LEU A 141 -13.83 34.30 52.18
C LEU A 141 -13.90 34.06 53.69
N MET A 142 -13.52 32.87 54.15
CA MET A 142 -13.51 32.52 55.57
C MET A 142 -12.54 33.42 56.36
N VAL A 143 -11.34 33.67 55.82
CA VAL A 143 -10.36 34.59 56.42
C VAL A 143 -10.90 36.02 56.49
N HIS A 144 -11.58 36.49 55.44
CA HIS A 144 -12.19 37.82 55.44
C HIS A 144 -13.30 37.94 56.50
N GLN A 145 -14.14 36.91 56.65
CA GLN A 145 -15.19 36.86 57.66
C GLN A 145 -14.62 36.88 59.08
N PHE A 146 -13.62 36.03 59.36
CA PHE A 146 -12.94 36.03 60.67
C PHE A 146 -12.31 37.39 61.01
N LYS A 147 -11.69 38.08 60.03
CA LYS A 147 -11.13 39.42 60.25
C LYS A 147 -12.20 40.48 60.52
N ALA A 148 -13.35 40.39 59.86
CA ALA A 148 -14.48 41.29 60.11
C ALA A 148 -15.06 41.11 61.51
N ASP A 149 -15.19 39.85 61.97
CA ASP A 149 -15.67 39.53 63.32
C ASP A 149 -14.68 40.02 64.41
N LEU A 150 -13.37 39.93 64.16
CA LEU A 150 -12.33 40.44 65.06
C LEU A 150 -12.31 41.97 65.16
N ASN A 151 -12.51 42.68 64.06
CA ASN A 151 -12.53 44.15 64.02
C ASN A 151 -13.87 44.77 64.46
N GLY A 152 -14.94 43.96 64.60
CA GLY A 152 -16.29 44.40 64.97
C GLY A 152 -16.58 44.48 66.47
N SER A 153 -15.60 44.21 67.35
CA SER A 153 -15.78 44.36 68.80
C SER A 153 -15.81 45.85 69.20
N PRO A 154 -16.89 46.38 69.80
CA PRO A 154 -16.91 47.76 70.29
C PRO A 154 -15.95 47.96 71.45
N GLN A 155 -15.16 49.03 71.41
CA GLN A 155 -14.62 49.66 72.61
C GLN A 155 -15.79 50.06 73.51
N GLU A 156 -16.02 49.31 74.59
CA GLU A 156 -16.62 49.88 75.80
C GLU A 156 -15.54 50.75 76.44
N ASP A 157 -15.54 52.03 76.04
CA ASP A 157 -14.78 53.07 76.69
C ASP A 157 -15.22 53.19 78.15
N ALA A 158 -14.23 53.13 79.02
CA ALA A 158 -14.32 53.48 80.42
C ALA A 158 -14.88 54.90 80.62
N SER A 159 -15.75 55.09 81.62
CA SER A 159 -15.66 56.19 82.60
C SER A 159 -16.69 56.06 83.72
N THR A 160 -16.16 55.83 84.93
CA THR A 160 -16.50 56.46 86.23
C THR A 160 -17.93 56.57 86.75
N GLU A 161 -18.15 56.11 87.99
CA GLU A 161 -18.64 56.89 89.16
C GLU A 161 -18.66 55.97 90.41
N THR A 162 -17.72 56.12 91.35
CA THR A 162 -17.86 56.78 92.68
C THR A 162 -19.03 56.30 93.54
N GLU A 163 -18.74 55.49 94.57
CA GLU A 163 -18.88 55.85 96.00
C GLU A 163 -18.12 54.84 96.89
#